data_AF-A0A9X1S3N4-F1
#
_entry.id   AF-A0A9X1S3N4-F1
#
_cell.length_a   1.000
_cell.length_b   1.000
_cell.length_c   1.000
_cell.angle_alpha   90.00
_cell.angle_beta   90.00
_cell.angle_gamma   90.00
#
_symmetry.space_group_name_H-M   'P 1'
#
loop_
_entity.id
_entity.type
_entity.pdbx_description
1 polymer ?
#
loop_
_entity_poly.entity_id
_entity_poly.type
_entity_poly.pdbx_seq_one_letter_code
_entity_poly.pdbx_strand_id
1 'polypeptide(L)' 'MSAHNEHSSEKHIPAPDEPSIPELEVDETIAPRPEEEIADVLRTKPDVADHSHHPD' A
#
# COMPACT_ATOMS: atom_id res chain seq x y z
N MET A 1 -9.54 27.40 -19.11
CA MET A 1 -9.93 27.23 -17.70
C MET A 1 -11.02 26.19 -17.65
N SER A 2 -10.81 25.15 -16.83
CA SER A 2 -11.75 24.14 -16.29
C SER A 2 -10.88 22.95 -15.95
N ALA A 3 -10.19 23.03 -14.81
CA ALA A 3 -10.66 22.55 -13.50
C ALA A 3 -10.13 21.13 -13.32
N HIS A 4 -9.11 21.04 -12.48
CA HIS A 4 -8.60 19.82 -11.89
C HIS A 4 -9.80 19.03 -11.36
N ASN A 5 -10.19 17.96 -12.06
CA ASN A 5 -11.08 16.98 -11.47
C ASN A 5 -10.16 16.06 -10.68
N GLU A 6 -9.87 16.49 -9.45
CA GLU A 6 -9.42 15.66 -8.35
C GLU A 6 -10.17 14.33 -8.45
N HIS A 7 -9.48 13.29 -8.90
CA HIS A 7 -10.00 11.93 -8.82
C HIS A 7 -10.07 11.59 -7.34
N SER A 8 -11.19 11.98 -6.72
CA SER A 8 -11.63 11.46 -5.45
C SER A 8 -11.62 9.95 -5.60
N SER A 9 -10.65 9.31 -4.97
CA SER A 9 -10.55 7.87 -4.82
C SER A 9 -11.67 7.41 -3.88
N GLU A 10 -12.92 7.59 -4.31
CA GLU A 10 -14.06 6.94 -3.72
C GLU A 10 -13.93 5.46 -4.07
N LYS A 11 -13.93 4.61 -3.04
CA LYS A 11 -13.75 3.17 -3.16
C LYS A 11 -14.86 2.59 -4.04
N HIS A 12 -14.59 2.41 -5.33
CA HIS A 12 -15.59 1.97 -6.30
C HIS A 12 -15.88 0.49 -6.09
N ILE A 13 -17.13 0.15 -5.77
CA ILE A 13 -17.58 -1.24 -5.67
C ILE A 13 -18.36 -1.54 -6.96
N PRO A 14 -17.84 -2.41 -7.86
CA PRO A 14 -18.50 -2.70 -9.13
C PRO A 14 -19.90 -3.31 -8.93
N ALA A 15 -20.83 -2.98 -9.82
CA ALA A 15 -22.16 -3.60 -9.85
C ALA A 15 -22.08 -5.08 -10.31
N PRO A 16 -23.11 -5.92 -10.06
CA PRO A 16 -23.06 -7.36 -10.39
C PRO A 16 -22.77 -7.69 -11.86
N ASP A 17 -23.21 -6.83 -12.78
CA ASP A 17 -23.02 -6.99 -14.23
C ASP A 17 -21.85 -6.15 -14.77
N GLU A 18 -21.14 -5.46 -13.89
CA GLU A 18 -19.96 -4.67 -14.24
C GLU A 18 -18.71 -5.54 -14.16
N PRO A 19 -17.80 -5.47 -15.15
CA PRO A 19 -16.52 -6.14 -15.05
C PRO A 19 -15.73 -5.57 -13.87
N SER A 20 -15.48 -6.41 -12.87
CA SER A 20 -14.56 -6.08 -11.78
C SER A 20 -13.14 -6.05 -12.33
N ILE A 21 -12.74 -4.90 -12.89
CA ILE A 21 -11.35 -4.64 -13.26
C ILE A 21 -10.62 -4.29 -11.98
N PRO A 22 -9.61 -5.08 -11.56
CA PRO A 22 -8.78 -4.70 -10.43
C PRO A 22 -8.16 -3.33 -10.67
N GLU A 23 -8.23 -2.46 -9.66
CA GLU A 23 -7.51 -1.19 -9.70
C GLU A 23 -6.01 -1.51 -9.83
N LEU A 24 -5.34 -0.89 -10.82
CA LEU A 24 -3.90 -1.01 -10.98
C LEU A 24 -3.22 -0.33 -9.78
N GLU A 25 -2.25 -1.03 -9.19
CA GLU A 25 -1.37 -0.44 -8.18
C GLU A 25 -0.61 0.75 -8.78
N VAL A 26 -0.07 1.60 -7.89
CA VAL A 26 0.80 2.72 -8.33
C VAL A 26 1.94 2.19 -9.17
N ASP A 27 2.26 2.93 -10.24
CA ASP A 27 3.34 2.60 -11.17
C ASP A 27 4.66 2.40 -10.41
N GLU A 28 5.32 1.25 -10.59
CA GLU A 28 6.61 0.90 -9.97
C GLU A 28 7.75 1.88 -10.30
N THR A 29 7.57 2.72 -11.34
CA THR A 29 8.51 3.80 -11.68
C THR A 29 8.36 5.04 -10.81
N ILE A 30 7.29 5.13 -10.01
CA ILE A 30 7.11 6.17 -9.01
C ILE A 30 8.01 5.84 -7.83
N ALA A 31 8.74 6.85 -7.36
CA ALA A 31 9.59 6.68 -6.18
C ALA A 31 8.75 6.18 -4.98
N PRO A 32 9.29 5.26 -4.15
CA PRO A 32 8.64 4.84 -2.94
C PRO A 32 8.21 6.02 -2.08
N ARG A 33 7.13 5.85 -1.33
CA ARG A 33 6.71 6.91 -0.42
C ARG A 33 7.76 7.08 0.69
N PRO A 34 8.04 8.31 1.16
CA PRO A 34 9.09 8.55 2.15
C PRO A 34 8.95 7.70 3.43
N GLU A 35 7.72 7.39 3.85
CA GLU A 35 7.47 6.53 5.01
C GLU A 35 7.92 5.08 4.81
N GLU A 36 7.87 4.59 3.57
CA GLU A 36 8.24 3.22 3.22
C GLU A 36 9.76 3.03 3.31
N GLU A 37 10.53 3.98 2.77
CA GLU A 37 12.00 3.96 2.89
C GLU A 37 12.45 3.97 4.36
N ILE A 38 11.76 4.72 5.22
CA ILE A 38 12.05 4.78 6.66
C ILE A 38 11.72 3.44 7.33
N ALA A 39 10.58 2.84 7.00
CA ALA A 39 10.17 1.55 7.55
C ALA A 39 11.15 0.44 7.19
N ASP A 40 11.65 0.42 5.95
CA ASP A 40 12.67 -0.51 5.50
C ASP A 40 13.95 -0.37 6.31
N VAL A 41 14.48 0.85 6.47
CA VAL A 41 15.68 1.12 7.27
C VAL A 41 15.51 0.65 8.72
N LEU A 42 14.33 0.85 9.31
CA LEU A 42 14.03 0.41 10.67
C LEU A 42 13.94 -1.12 10.78
N ARG A 43 13.54 -1.80 9.71
CA ARG A 43 13.42 -3.27 9.63
C ARG A 43 14.71 -3.97 9.20
N THR A 44 15.68 -3.26 8.61
CA THR A 44 16.95 -3.84 8.12
C THR A 44 17.72 -4.62 9.19
N LYS A 45 17.51 -4.33 10.47
CA LYS A 45 18.15 -5.07 11.56
C LYS A 45 17.34 -6.33 11.87
N PRO A 46 17.93 -7.53 11.70
CA PRO A 46 17.26 -8.76 12.11
C PRO A 46 16.99 -8.70 13.61
N ASP A 47 15.80 -9.15 14.01
CA ASP A 47 15.50 -9.38 15.42
C ASP A 47 16.29 -10.60 15.91
N VAL A 48 17.20 -10.38 16.84
CA VAL A 48 18.08 -11.42 17.41
C VAL A 48 17.58 -11.91 18.77
N ALA A 49 16.44 -11.40 19.24
CA ALA A 49 15.85 -11.90 20.47
C ALA A 49 15.38 -13.35 20.30
N ASP A 50 15.61 -14.17 21.32
CA ASP A 50 15.11 -15.54 21.37
C ASP A 50 13.63 -15.54 21.77
N HIS A 51 12.77 -15.74 20.77
CA HIS A 51 11.31 -15.81 20.93
C HIS A 51 10.79 -17.23 21.12
N SER A 52 11.67 -18.18 21.47
CA SER A 52 11.28 -19.59 21.67
C SER A 52 10.33 -19.81 22.86
N HIS A 53 10.26 -18.86 23.80
CA HIS A 53 9.32 -18.91 24.91
C HIS A 53 7.93 -18.42 24.50
N HIS A 54 7.06 -19.34 24.13
CA HIS A 54 5.61 -19.13 24.12
C HIS A 54 5.05 -19.42 25.52
N PRO A 55 4.31 -18.51 26.17
CA PRO A 55 3.63 -18.81 27.43
C PRO A 55 2.42 -19.72 27.17
N ASP A 56 2.34 -20.85 27.88
CA ASP A 56 1.16 -21.74 27.96
C ASP A 56 -0.03 -21.07 28.70
#